data_AF-A0A0C1R1Y8-F1
#
_entry.id   AF-A0A0C1R1Y8-F1
#
_cell.length_a   1.000
_cell.length_b   1.000
_cell.length_c   1.000
_cell.angle_alpha   90.00
_cell.angle_beta   90.00
_cell.angle_gamma   90.00
#
_symmetry.space_group_name_H-M   'P 1'
#
loop_
_entity.id
_entity.type
_entity.pdbx_description
1 polymer ?
#
loop_
_entity_poly.entity_id
_entity_poly.type
_entity_poly.pdbx_seq_one_letter_code
_entity_poly.pdbx_strand_id
1 'polypeptide(L)'
;MINSISKVVSIIIAVILMVMIIYNMFWIIDRMVYNQVNVINNRFQKEVRTRGYIDREMYDNFMKELTNTGRIYDVEMLHRSIKYYPLSEDLKEYTPEKPYSIEYFKHNQYEILNEIYNKDKIYLMRIGDDFTVTVRDQGTRGSRVLWNAIGGTKENNTLIFSTYGGMVENEIN
;
A
#
# COMPACT_ATOMS: atom_id res chain seq x y z
N MET A 1 8.16 -11.53 58.25
CA MET A 1 9.19 -10.68 57.63
C MET A 1 9.35 -11.13 56.19
N ILE A 2 9.24 -10.22 55.21
CA ILE A 2 9.46 -10.57 53.80
C ILE A 2 10.94 -10.92 53.65
N ASN A 3 11.24 -12.18 53.32
CA ASN A 3 12.60 -12.66 53.11
C ASN A 3 13.28 -11.87 51.99
N SER A 4 14.57 -11.53 52.15
CA SER A 4 15.31 -10.77 51.15
C SER A 4 15.27 -11.42 49.76
N ILE A 5 15.19 -12.75 49.70
CA ILE A 5 15.00 -13.53 48.46
C ILE A 5 13.68 -13.20 47.78
N SER A 6 12.56 -13.10 48.52
CA SER A 6 11.27 -12.78 47.91
C SER A 6 11.23 -11.34 47.39
N LYS A 7 11.92 -10.39 48.05
CA LYS A 7 12.08 -9.02 47.51
C LYS A 7 12.82 -9.03 46.17
N VAL A 8 13.93 -9.76 46.07
CA VAL A 8 14.73 -9.86 44.84
C VAL A 8 13.91 -10.50 43.71
N VAL A 9 13.21 -11.60 44.00
CA VAL A 9 12.34 -12.26 43.01
C VAL A 9 11.21 -11.34 42.55
N SER A 10 10.56 -10.61 43.46
CA SER A 10 9.51 -9.65 43.11
C SER A 10 10.03 -8.53 42.20
N ILE A 11 11.25 -8.02 42.43
CA ILE A 11 11.87 -7.00 41.57
C ILE A 11 12.12 -7.56 40.16
N ILE A 12 12.66 -8.78 40.06
CA ILE A 12 12.91 -9.42 38.75
C ILE A 12 11.59 -9.60 37.98
N ILE A 13 10.55 -10.09 38.63
CA ILE A 13 9.22 -10.24 38.01
C ILE A 13 8.67 -8.89 37.56
N ALA A 14 8.80 -7.84 38.38
CA ALA A 14 8.35 -6.50 38.02
C ALA A 14 9.07 -5.96 36.77
N VAL A 15 10.38 -6.18 36.64
CA VAL A 15 11.15 -5.79 35.45
C VAL A 15 10.68 -6.56 34.21
N ILE A 16 10.47 -7.88 34.33
CA ILE A 16 9.97 -8.70 33.22
C ILE A 16 8.59 -8.23 32.76
N LEU A 17 7.68 -7.97 33.70
CA LEU A 17 6.35 -7.45 33.40
C LEU A 17 6.41 -6.07 32.72
N MET A 18 7.29 -5.19 33.18
CA MET A 18 7.51 -3.88 32.56
C MET A 18 7.96 -4.02 31.10
N VAL A 19 8.94 -4.88 30.82
CA VAL A 19 9.40 -5.14 29.44
C VAL A 19 8.28 -5.71 28.58
N MET A 20 7.47 -6.63 29.10
CA MET A 20 6.32 -7.19 28.38
C MET A 20 5.26 -6.13 28.04
N ILE A 21 4.95 -5.22 28.98
CA ILE A 21 3.96 -4.15 28.75
C ILE A 21 4.47 -3.19 27.66
N ILE A 22 5.74 -2.79 27.73
CA ILE A 22 6.35 -1.92 26.73
C ILE A 22 6.30 -2.60 25.35
N TYR A 23 6.70 -3.87 25.25
CA TYR A 23 6.64 -4.61 23.99
C TYR A 23 5.23 -4.67 23.41
N ASN A 24 4.22 -4.97 24.24
CA ASN A 24 2.81 -4.99 23.81
C ASN A 24 2.33 -3.62 23.32
N MET A 25 2.73 -2.53 23.99
CA MET A 25 2.38 -1.17 23.57
C MET A 25 2.94 -0.86 22.17
N PHE A 26 4.20 -1.18 21.91
CA PHE A 26 4.80 -1.01 20.59
C PHE A 26 4.08 -1.84 19.52
N TRP A 27 3.70 -3.07 19.84
CA TRP A 27 2.97 -3.93 18.92
C TRP A 27 1.57 -3.39 18.58
N ILE A 28 0.85 -2.84 19.56
CA ILE A 28 -0.45 -2.18 19.34
C ILE A 28 -0.29 -0.95 18.44
N ILE A 29 0.73 -0.11 18.70
CA ILE A 29 1.03 1.07 17.87
C ILE A 29 1.33 0.64 16.43
N ASP A 30 2.17 -0.38 16.22
CA ASP A 30 2.49 -0.88 14.89
C ASP A 30 1.25 -1.39 14.15
N ARG A 31 0.36 -2.10 14.84
CA ARG A 31 -0.91 -2.58 14.28
C ARG A 31 -1.85 -1.42 13.93
N MET A 32 -1.91 -0.39 14.77
CA MET A 32 -2.75 0.78 14.51
C MET A 32 -2.29 1.52 13.25
N VAL A 33 -0.98 1.74 13.10
CA VAL A 33 -0.40 2.34 11.89
C VAL A 33 -0.67 1.46 10.67
N TYR A 34 -0.52 0.14 10.79
CA TYR A 34 -0.83 -0.81 9.71
C TYR A 34 -2.28 -0.67 9.22
N ASN A 35 -3.24 -0.64 10.15
CA ASN A 35 -4.65 -0.50 9.81
C ASN A 35 -4.96 0.86 9.19
N GLN A 36 -4.35 1.94 9.71
CA GLN A 36 -4.52 3.28 9.17
C GLN A 36 -4.03 3.37 7.72
N VAL A 37 -2.83 2.83 7.42
CA VAL A 37 -2.29 2.77 6.05
C VAL A 37 -3.21 2.00 5.11
N ASN A 38 -3.77 0.86 5.56
CA ASN A 38 -4.72 0.10 4.75
C ASN A 38 -5.99 0.88 4.43
N VAL A 39 -6.54 1.63 5.39
CA VAL A 39 -7.72 2.46 5.17
C VAL A 39 -7.41 3.58 4.16
N ILE A 40 -6.26 4.25 4.31
CA ILE A 40 -5.81 5.31 3.39
C ILE A 40 -5.62 4.74 1.98
N ASN A 41 -4.91 3.63 1.84
CA ASN A 41 -4.63 2.99 0.55
C ASN A 41 -5.91 2.49 -0.14
N ASN A 42 -6.79 1.82 0.60
CA ASN A 42 -8.07 1.35 0.07
C ASN A 42 -8.96 2.52 -0.38
N ARG A 43 -9.04 3.59 0.43
CA ARG A 43 -9.84 4.76 0.07
C ARG A 43 -9.33 5.43 -1.20
N PHE A 44 -8.02 5.68 -1.29
CA PHE A 44 -7.42 6.25 -2.49
C PHE A 44 -7.67 5.36 -3.71
N GLN A 45 -7.39 4.07 -3.61
CA GLN A 45 -7.59 3.12 -4.71
C GLN A 45 -9.05 3.05 -5.16
N LYS A 46 -9.99 3.03 -4.21
CA LYS A 46 -11.42 3.05 -4.51
C LYS A 46 -11.84 4.36 -5.16
N GLU A 47 -11.38 5.49 -4.66
CA GLU A 47 -11.68 6.81 -5.23
C GLU A 47 -11.20 6.91 -6.68
N VAL A 48 -9.96 6.46 -6.96
CA VAL A 48 -9.39 6.39 -8.30
C VAL A 48 -10.27 5.52 -9.22
N ARG A 49 -10.69 4.33 -8.78
CA ARG A 49 -11.54 3.42 -9.56
C ARG A 49 -12.95 3.92 -9.80
N THR A 50 -13.56 4.56 -8.82
CA THR A 50 -14.92 5.10 -8.91
C THR A 50 -14.96 6.39 -9.74
N ARG A 51 -13.89 7.17 -9.75
CA ARG A 51 -13.77 8.39 -10.56
C ARG A 51 -13.28 8.13 -11.98
N GLY A 52 -12.41 7.14 -12.17
CA GLY A 52 -11.79 6.85 -13.48
C GLY A 52 -10.62 7.75 -13.85
N TYR A 53 -10.10 8.55 -12.90
CA TYR A 53 -8.95 9.42 -13.15
C TYR A 53 -8.13 9.65 -11.89
N ILE A 54 -6.91 10.16 -12.08
CA ILE A 54 -6.03 10.66 -11.03
C ILE A 54 -5.71 12.12 -11.31
N ASP A 55 -5.95 12.99 -10.34
CA ASP A 55 -5.50 14.37 -10.36
C ASP A 55 -4.35 14.59 -9.36
N ARG A 56 -3.74 15.78 -9.43
CA ARG A 56 -2.65 16.14 -8.53
C ARG A 56 -3.12 16.21 -7.07
N GLU A 57 -4.26 16.83 -6.83
CA GLU A 57 -4.77 17.06 -5.48
C GLU A 57 -5.06 15.74 -4.73
N MET A 58 -5.63 14.75 -5.40
CA MET A 58 -5.93 13.43 -4.85
C MET A 58 -4.64 12.69 -4.49
N TYR A 59 -3.61 12.76 -5.34
CA TYR A 59 -2.31 12.15 -5.03
C TYR A 59 -1.57 12.89 -3.90
N ASP A 60 -1.59 14.22 -3.90
CA ASP A 60 -1.00 15.04 -2.82
C ASP A 60 -1.69 14.78 -1.48
N ASN A 61 -3.02 14.69 -1.47
CA ASN A 61 -3.80 14.36 -0.27
C ASN A 61 -3.48 12.94 0.22
N PHE A 62 -3.37 11.97 -0.69
CA PHE A 62 -2.96 10.61 -0.34
C PHE A 62 -1.56 10.56 0.29
N MET A 63 -0.57 11.23 -0.31
CA MET A 63 0.79 11.30 0.22
C MET A 63 0.86 12.05 1.55
N LYS A 64 0.06 13.11 1.72
CA LYS A 64 -0.07 13.84 2.98
C LYS A 64 -0.65 12.97 4.09
N GLU A 65 -1.71 12.21 3.80
CA GLU A 65 -2.31 11.28 4.76
C GLU A 65 -1.35 10.16 5.16
N LEU A 66 -0.58 9.62 4.22
CA LEU A 66 0.48 8.66 4.52
C LEU A 66 1.57 9.28 5.39
N THR A 67 2.03 10.50 5.07
CA THR A 67 3.08 11.17 5.86
C THR A 67 2.60 11.50 7.28
N ASN A 68 1.30 11.79 7.45
CA ASN A 68 0.68 12.05 8.76
C ASN A 68 0.69 10.86 9.71
N THR A 69 0.94 9.63 9.24
CA THR A 69 1.14 8.47 10.15
C THR A 69 2.50 8.50 10.86
N GLY A 70 3.39 9.44 10.50
CA GLY A 70 4.71 9.60 11.09
C GLY A 70 5.75 8.61 10.58
N ARG A 71 5.52 7.98 9.42
CA ARG A 71 6.47 7.06 8.78
C ARG A 71 6.73 7.44 7.32
N ILE A 72 7.83 6.89 6.80
CA ILE A 72 8.23 7.05 5.41
C ILE A 72 7.82 5.79 4.67
N TYR A 73 7.06 5.99 3.59
CA TYR A 73 6.55 4.92 2.75
C TYR A 73 7.11 5.04 1.35
N ASP A 74 7.31 3.89 0.74
CA ASP A 74 7.50 3.76 -0.70
C ASP A 74 6.17 3.35 -1.34
N VAL A 75 5.70 4.15 -2.28
CA VAL A 75 4.41 3.98 -2.95
C VAL A 75 4.67 3.64 -4.40
N GLU A 76 4.06 2.54 -4.85
CA GLU A 76 4.11 2.05 -6.23
C GLU A 76 2.71 1.99 -6.82
N MET A 77 2.51 2.65 -7.96
CA MET A 77 1.25 2.63 -8.71
C MET A 77 1.42 1.94 -10.06
N LEU A 78 0.47 1.10 -10.42
CA LEU A 78 0.44 0.36 -11.67
C LEU A 78 -0.96 0.45 -12.26
N HIS A 79 -1.04 0.95 -13.48
CA HIS A 79 -2.25 0.95 -14.28
C HIS A 79 -2.08 -0.01 -15.46
N ARG A 80 -3.03 -0.92 -15.65
CA ARG A 80 -3.06 -1.86 -16.77
C ARG A 80 -4.29 -1.57 -17.62
N SER A 81 -4.06 -0.93 -18.77
CA SER A 81 -5.14 -0.61 -19.69
C SER A 81 -5.39 -1.74 -20.69
N ILE A 82 -6.64 -1.97 -21.03
CA ILE A 82 -7.06 -2.95 -22.03
C ILE A 82 -7.49 -2.22 -23.30
N LYS A 83 -6.93 -2.60 -24.45
CA LYS A 83 -7.38 -2.10 -25.76
C LYS A 83 -7.87 -3.22 -26.64
N TYR A 84 -9.00 -2.98 -27.27
CA TYR A 84 -9.62 -3.85 -28.25
C TYR A 84 -9.29 -3.31 -29.64
N TYR A 85 -8.66 -4.13 -30.48
CA TYR A 85 -8.43 -3.82 -31.88
C TYR A 85 -9.33 -4.68 -32.75
N PRO A 86 -10.01 -4.11 -33.75
CA PRO A 86 -10.79 -4.91 -34.69
C PRO A 86 -9.85 -5.81 -35.50
N LEU A 87 -10.17 -7.10 -35.57
CA LEU A 87 -9.48 -8.05 -36.45
C LEU A 87 -10.14 -8.04 -37.82
N SER A 88 -9.33 -7.99 -38.87
CA SER A 88 -9.81 -8.17 -40.24
C SER A 88 -10.17 -9.64 -40.50
N GLU A 89 -11.17 -9.88 -41.36
CA GLU A 89 -11.64 -11.24 -41.66
C GLU A 89 -10.57 -12.14 -42.31
N ASP A 90 -9.54 -11.53 -42.90
CA ASP A 90 -8.43 -12.21 -43.55
C ASP A 90 -7.40 -12.82 -42.56
N LEU A 91 -7.50 -12.51 -41.27
CA LEU A 91 -6.59 -13.02 -40.24
C LEU A 91 -7.05 -14.38 -39.72
N LYS A 92 -6.10 -15.31 -39.54
CA LYS A 92 -6.37 -16.66 -38.99
C LYS A 92 -6.99 -16.65 -37.58
N GLU A 93 -6.77 -15.58 -36.82
CA GLU A 93 -7.30 -15.40 -35.46
C GLU A 93 -8.72 -14.85 -35.46
N TYR A 94 -9.23 -14.39 -36.61
CA TYR A 94 -10.61 -13.93 -36.73
C TYR A 94 -11.59 -15.09 -36.58
N THR A 95 -12.53 -14.94 -35.65
CA THR A 95 -13.71 -15.79 -35.52
C THR A 95 -14.92 -14.87 -35.39
N PRO A 96 -16.08 -15.18 -36.01
CA PRO A 96 -17.29 -14.34 -35.87
C PRO A 96 -17.70 -14.08 -34.41
N GLU A 97 -17.36 -14.99 -33.50
CA GLU A 97 -17.61 -14.86 -32.06
C GLU A 97 -16.60 -13.95 -31.33
N LYS A 98 -15.44 -13.67 -31.94
CA LYS A 98 -14.35 -12.82 -31.40
C LYS A 98 -13.69 -12.01 -32.52
N PRO A 99 -14.35 -10.95 -33.03
CA PRO A 99 -13.82 -10.14 -34.13
C PRO A 99 -12.76 -9.11 -33.65
N TYR A 100 -12.12 -9.33 -32.51
CA TYR A 100 -11.20 -8.38 -31.91
C TYR A 100 -10.03 -9.07 -31.20
N SER A 101 -8.86 -8.43 -31.22
CA SER A 101 -7.72 -8.79 -30.38
C SER A 101 -7.66 -7.90 -29.15
N ILE A 102 -7.16 -8.46 -28.04
CA ILE A 102 -7.02 -7.77 -26.77
C ILE A 102 -5.53 -7.56 -26.51
N GLU A 103 -5.11 -6.30 -26.36
CA GLU A 103 -3.77 -5.96 -25.91
C GLU A 103 -3.79 -5.30 -24.54
N TYR A 104 -2.83 -5.67 -23.70
CA TYR A 104 -2.65 -5.10 -22.36
C TYR A 104 -1.47 -4.14 -22.36
N PHE A 105 -1.71 -2.89 -22.01
CA PHE A 105 -0.66 -1.90 -21.80
C PHE A 105 -0.44 -1.69 -20.31
N LYS A 106 0.81 -1.74 -19.88
CA LYS A 106 1.21 -1.47 -18.50
C LYS A 106 1.79 -0.06 -18.42
N HIS A 107 1.14 0.79 -17.64
CA HIS A 107 1.56 2.13 -17.30
C HIS A 107 2.14 2.12 -15.89
N ASN A 108 3.40 2.56 -15.78
CA ASN A 108 4.09 2.67 -14.50
C ASN A 108 3.75 3.99 -13.81
N GLN A 109 3.97 4.06 -12.50
CA GLN A 109 3.82 5.28 -11.70
C GLN A 109 4.47 6.51 -12.32
N TYR A 110 5.67 6.39 -12.90
CA TYR A 110 6.35 7.54 -13.53
C TYR A 110 5.48 8.19 -14.62
N GLU A 111 4.80 7.40 -15.44
CA GLU A 111 3.94 7.91 -16.51
C GLU A 111 2.73 8.65 -15.94
N ILE A 112 2.11 8.08 -14.90
CA ILE A 112 0.97 8.67 -14.19
C ILE A 112 1.39 10.00 -13.55
N LEU A 113 2.51 10.01 -12.82
CA LEU A 113 3.01 11.20 -12.12
C LEU A 113 3.46 12.29 -13.10
N ASN A 114 4.06 11.92 -14.22
CA ASN A 114 4.45 12.85 -15.26
C ASN A 114 3.23 13.56 -15.88
N GLU A 115 2.09 12.86 -16.00
CA GLU A 115 0.84 13.45 -16.50
C GLU A 115 0.28 14.51 -15.51
N ILE A 116 0.18 14.17 -14.23
CA ILE A 116 -0.44 15.04 -13.21
C ILE A 116 0.47 16.20 -12.75
N TYR A 117 1.80 16.01 -12.74
CA TYR A 117 2.74 17.05 -12.30
C TYR A 117 3.33 17.85 -13.45
N ASN A 118 3.88 17.20 -14.48
CA ASN A 118 4.61 17.93 -15.52
C ASN A 118 3.69 18.48 -16.60
N LYS A 119 2.63 17.76 -16.96
CA LYS A 119 1.65 18.26 -17.93
C LYS A 119 0.51 19.03 -17.29
N ASP A 120 0.40 19.00 -15.95
CA ASP A 120 -0.71 19.60 -15.18
C ASP A 120 -2.08 19.14 -15.69
N LYS A 121 -2.18 17.86 -16.08
CA LYS A 121 -3.38 17.23 -16.62
C LYS A 121 -3.85 16.11 -15.72
N ILE A 122 -5.15 15.89 -15.70
CA ILE A 122 -5.71 14.68 -15.09
C ILE A 122 -5.28 13.45 -15.89
N TYR A 123 -4.88 12.39 -15.19
CA TYR A 123 -4.58 11.08 -15.78
C TYR A 123 -5.87 10.29 -15.90
N LEU A 124 -6.32 10.01 -17.13
CA LEU A 124 -7.59 9.33 -17.39
C LEU A 124 -7.38 7.81 -17.53
N MET A 125 -8.34 7.03 -17.02
CA MET A 125 -8.43 5.58 -17.16
C MET A 125 -9.78 5.20 -17.74
N ARG A 126 -9.85 4.04 -18.40
CA ARG A 126 -11.08 3.54 -19.02
C ARG A 126 -11.78 2.53 -18.13
N ILE A 127 -13.08 2.38 -18.34
CA ILE A 127 -13.83 1.30 -17.67
C ILE A 127 -13.22 -0.06 -18.06
N GLY A 128 -12.96 -0.88 -17.05
CA GLY A 128 -12.38 -2.22 -17.24
C GLY A 128 -10.85 -2.28 -17.16
N ASP A 129 -10.17 -1.14 -17.12
CA ASP A 129 -8.73 -1.09 -16.83
C ASP A 129 -8.46 -1.51 -15.37
N ASP A 130 -7.32 -2.13 -15.09
CA ASP A 130 -6.95 -2.51 -13.71
C ASP A 130 -5.98 -1.49 -13.09
N PHE A 131 -6.31 -1.04 -11.88
CA PHE A 131 -5.47 -0.08 -11.14
C PHE A 131 -5.06 -0.66 -9.78
N THR A 132 -3.75 -0.74 -9.59
CA THR A 132 -3.11 -1.30 -8.39
C THR A 132 -2.20 -0.29 -7.70
N VAL A 133 -2.34 -0.18 -6.38
CA VAL A 133 -1.49 0.65 -5.51
C VAL A 133 -0.87 -0.22 -4.42
N THR A 134 0.46 -0.17 -4.32
CA THR A 134 1.25 -0.89 -3.33
C THR A 134 2.01 0.10 -2.45
N VAL A 135 1.86 -0.04 -1.13
CA VAL A 135 2.56 0.79 -0.14
C VAL A 135 3.49 -0.09 0.70
N ARG A 136 4.76 0.31 0.81
CA ARG A 136 5.83 -0.41 1.53
C ARG A 136 6.46 0.46 2.61
N ASP A 137 6.74 -0.11 3.79
CA ASP A 137 7.50 0.59 4.85
C ASP A 137 8.95 0.72 4.41
N GLN A 138 9.51 1.92 4.52
CA GLN A 138 10.96 2.12 4.47
C GLN A 138 11.57 2.28 5.89
N GLY A 139 10.74 2.38 6.93
CA GLY A 139 11.16 2.63 8.31
C GLY A 139 11.51 1.37 9.13
N THR A 140 12.29 1.58 10.20
CA THR A 140 12.52 0.55 11.24
C THR A 140 11.45 0.68 12.33
N ARG A 141 10.70 -0.38 12.61
CA ARG A 141 9.63 -0.39 13.63
C ARG A 141 10.18 -0.31 15.06
N GLY A 142 9.52 0.42 15.96
CA GLY A 142 9.90 0.50 17.37
C GLY A 142 9.90 -0.86 18.09
N SER A 143 8.94 -1.73 17.75
CA SER A 143 8.90 -3.13 18.23
C SER A 143 10.14 -3.92 17.83
N ARG A 144 10.68 -3.68 16.62
CA ARG A 144 11.91 -4.31 16.13
C ARG A 144 13.13 -3.79 16.87
N VAL A 145 13.20 -2.48 17.15
CA VAL A 145 14.29 -1.90 17.95
C VAL A 145 14.34 -2.54 19.34
N LEU A 146 13.19 -2.66 20.01
CA LEU A 146 13.12 -3.33 21.32
C LEU A 146 13.42 -4.82 21.26
N TRP A 147 12.88 -5.54 20.28
CA TRP A 147 13.13 -6.97 20.09
C TRP A 147 14.63 -7.24 19.88
N ASN A 148 15.28 -6.42 19.06
CA ASN A 148 16.72 -6.50 18.85
C ASN A 148 17.51 -6.16 20.13
N ALA A 149 17.03 -5.20 20.93
CA ALA A 149 17.68 -4.83 22.20
C ALA A 149 17.66 -5.96 23.24
N ILE A 150 16.65 -6.85 23.20
CA ILE A 150 16.54 -8.01 24.10
C ILE A 150 17.13 -9.32 23.51
N GLY A 151 17.88 -9.24 22.41
CA GLY A 151 18.59 -10.39 21.82
C GLY A 151 17.86 -11.12 20.69
N GLY A 152 16.79 -10.53 20.14
CA GLY A 152 16.07 -11.04 18.99
C GLY A 152 16.87 -10.99 17.68
N THR A 153 16.61 -11.92 16.76
CA THR A 153 17.25 -11.98 15.44
C THR A 153 16.73 -10.90 14.49
N LYS A 154 17.63 -10.36 13.64
CA LYS A 154 17.28 -9.41 12.57
C LYS A 154 16.56 -10.15 11.42
N GLU A 155 15.23 -10.13 11.41
CA GLU A 155 14.48 -10.49 10.21
C GLU A 155 14.42 -9.29 9.24
N ASN A 156 14.95 -9.47 8.04
CA ASN A 156 15.09 -8.43 7.00
C ASN A 156 13.84 -8.22 6.15
N ASN A 157 12.64 -8.43 6.69
CA ASN A 157 11.43 -8.16 5.91
C ASN A 157 11.06 -6.68 5.98
N THR A 158 11.30 -5.97 4.88
CA THR A 158 10.44 -4.87 4.44
C THR A 158 9.06 -5.48 4.19
N LEU A 159 8.20 -5.41 5.19
CA LEU A 159 6.86 -5.99 5.11
C LEU A 159 6.00 -5.04 4.26
N ILE A 160 5.57 -5.53 3.10
CA ILE A 160 4.54 -4.89 2.27
C ILE A 160 3.36 -4.58 3.18
N PHE A 161 2.97 -3.31 3.29
CA PHE A 161 1.89 -2.92 4.19
C PHE A 161 0.53 -3.18 3.59
N SER A 162 0.40 -2.90 2.29
CA SER A 162 -0.90 -2.83 1.66
C SER A 162 -0.76 -2.88 0.15
N THR A 163 -1.45 -3.83 -0.49
CA THR A 163 -1.67 -3.84 -1.93
C THR A 163 -3.16 -3.90 -2.17
N TYR A 164 -3.71 -2.88 -2.81
CA TYR A 164 -5.09 -2.86 -3.28
C TYR A 164 -5.08 -2.71 -4.79
N GLY A 165 -5.81 -3.59 -5.46
CA GLY A 165 -5.99 -3.64 -6.92
C GLY A 165 -7.47 -3.77 -7.28
N GLY A 166 -7.81 -3.58 -8.54
CA GLY A 166 -9.17 -3.75 -9.02
C GLY A 166 -9.48 -2.97 -10.29
N MET A 167 -10.56 -3.40 -10.95
CA MET A 167 -11.03 -2.83 -12.22
C MET A 167 -11.70 -1.47 -12.02
N VAL A 168 -11.32 -0.49 -12.82
CA VAL A 168 -11.93 0.84 -12.89
C VAL A 168 -13.41 0.70 -13.26
N GLU A 169 -14.27 1.33 -12.46
CA GLU A 169 -15.74 1.16 -12.51
C GLU A 169 -16.43 2.27 -13.31
N ASN A 170 -15.75 3.40 -13.51
CA ASN A 170 -16.28 4.56 -14.19
C ASN A 170 -15.20 5.23 -15.04
N GLU A 171 -15.60 5.94 -16.09
CA GLU A 171 -14.73 6.77 -16.91
C GLU A 171 -15.32 8.16 -17.07
N ILE A 172 -14.46 9.18 -17.13
CA ILE A 172 -14.89 10.52 -17.52
C ILE A 172 -14.84 10.61 -19.04
N ASN A 173 -16.00 10.94 -19.61
CA ASN A 173 -16.21 11.17 -21.04
C ASN A 173 -16.04 12.66 -21.36
#